data_AF-W7MC21-F1
#
_entry.id   AF-W7MC21-F1
#
_cell.length_a   1.000
_cell.length_b   1.000
_cell.length_c   1.000
_cell.angle_alpha   90.00
_cell.angle_beta   90.00
_cell.angle_gamma   90.00
#
_symmetry.space_group_name_H-M   'P 1'
#
loop_
_entity.id
_entity.type
_entity.pdbx_description
1 polymer ?
#
loop_
_entity_poly.entity_id
_entity_poly.type
_entity_poly.pdbx_seq_one_letter_code
_entity_poly.pdbx_strand_id
1 'polypeptide(L)'
;MLFDFNFAARIECPSPGEGESYVKDQNDAKGVIFTTQEIITQDDNLRSIPHEDQNLGNLGSKWVKHLEIKLDYSVESYQLMLKEWRERRERD
;
A
#
# COMPACT_ATOMS: atom_id res chain seq x y z
N MET A 1 -0.32 12.63 9.77
CA MET A 1 -0.18 13.58 8.65
C MET A 1 0.48 12.81 7.52
N LEU A 2 -0.15 12.69 6.35
CA LEU A 2 0.55 12.18 5.16
C LEU A 2 1.47 13.31 4.66
N PHE A 3 2.71 12.99 4.31
CA PHE A 3 3.74 13.94 3.88
C PHE A 3 4.36 13.46 2.56
N ASP A 4 5.25 14.26 1.96
CA ASP A 4 5.97 13.93 0.72
C ASP A 4 5.13 13.81 -0.58
N PHE A 5 3.94 14.43 -0.63
CA PHE A 5 3.14 14.49 -1.87
C PHE A 5 3.85 15.18 -3.05
N ASN A 6 4.91 15.95 -2.80
CA ASN A 6 5.80 16.50 -3.82
C ASN A 6 6.58 15.41 -4.59
N PHE A 7 6.58 14.16 -4.12
CA PHE A 7 7.12 12.99 -4.82
C PHE A 7 6.03 12.10 -5.45
N ALA A 8 4.75 12.48 -5.35
CA ALA A 8 3.67 11.70 -5.95
C ALA A 8 3.75 11.74 -7.49
N ALA A 9 3.63 10.57 -8.12
CA ALA A 9 3.56 10.47 -9.57
C ALA A 9 2.26 11.11 -10.09
N ARG A 10 2.38 11.94 -11.14
CA ARG A 10 1.22 12.57 -11.78
C ARG A 10 0.70 11.67 -12.89
N ILE A 11 -0.59 11.34 -12.84
CA ILE A 11 -1.27 10.48 -13.84
C ILE A 11 -1.14 11.07 -15.25
N GLU A 12 -1.20 12.38 -15.38
CA GLU A 12 -1.05 13.12 -16.65
C GLU A 12 0.29 13.86 -16.70
N CYS A 13 1.41 13.17 -16.53
CA CYS A 13 2.72 13.81 -16.60
C CYS A 13 2.99 14.28 -18.06
N PRO A 14 3.06 15.60 -18.33
CA PRO A 14 3.06 16.13 -19.69
C PRO A 14 4.45 16.07 -20.36
N SER A 15 5.51 15.78 -19.61
CA SER A 15 6.91 15.97 -20.05
C SER A 15 7.82 14.90 -19.45
N PRO A 16 8.66 14.20 -20.24
CA PRO A 16 9.78 13.42 -19.69
C PRO A 16 10.72 14.36 -18.92
N GLY A 17 10.89 14.15 -17.61
CA GLY A 17 11.81 14.93 -16.76
C GLY A 17 11.14 15.87 -15.74
N GLU A 18 9.81 16.01 -15.74
CA GLU A 18 9.06 16.77 -14.73
C GLU A 18 8.30 15.83 -13.78
N GLY A 19 9.04 15.03 -13.01
CA GLY A 19 8.51 14.11 -11.99
C GLY A 19 8.59 12.65 -12.36
N GLU A 20 8.30 11.78 -11.39
CA GLU A 20 8.21 10.32 -11.58
C GLU A 20 7.11 10.03 -12.61
N SER A 21 7.48 9.35 -13.70
CA SER A 21 6.51 8.86 -14.69
C SER A 21 5.58 7.85 -14.02
N TYR A 22 4.30 7.86 -14.36
CA TYR A 22 3.35 6.86 -13.86
C TYR A 22 3.85 5.43 -14.15
N VAL A 23 4.12 4.67 -13.09
CA VAL A 23 4.44 3.24 -13.15
C VAL A 23 3.21 2.47 -12.70
N LYS A 24 2.63 1.67 -13.59
CA LYS A 24 1.38 0.93 -13.33
C LYS A 24 1.44 0.05 -12.07
N ASP A 25 2.61 -0.53 -11.81
CA ASP A 25 2.86 -1.42 -10.68
C ASP A 25 3.08 -0.68 -9.35
N GLN A 26 3.28 0.65 -9.40
CA GLN A 26 3.45 1.55 -8.26
C GLN A 26 2.21 2.46 -8.15
N ASN A 27 1.11 1.90 -7.63
CA ASN A 27 -0.13 2.64 -7.43
C ASN A 27 -0.48 2.81 -5.95
N ASP A 28 -1.23 3.87 -5.67
CA ASP A 28 -1.64 4.23 -4.30
C ASP A 28 -2.42 3.11 -3.60
N ALA A 29 -3.20 2.31 -4.33
CA ALA A 29 -3.98 1.23 -3.73
C ALA A 29 -3.06 0.14 -3.15
N LYS A 30 -2.03 -0.25 -3.90
CA LYS A 30 -0.98 -1.16 -3.43
C LYS A 30 -0.25 -0.56 -2.22
N GLY A 31 0.16 0.71 -2.31
CA GLY A 31 0.84 1.42 -1.24
C GLY A 31 0.05 1.48 0.07
N VAL A 32 -1.25 1.78 0.01
CA VAL A 32 -2.15 1.80 1.18
C VAL A 32 -2.22 0.43 1.86
N ILE A 33 -2.30 -0.66 1.07
CA ILE A 33 -2.37 -2.02 1.62
C ILE A 33 -1.08 -2.39 2.34
N PHE A 34 0.09 -2.18 1.71
CA PHE A 34 1.39 -2.44 2.35
C PHE A 34 1.58 -1.59 3.61
N THR A 35 1.29 -0.29 3.54
CA THR A 35 1.42 0.61 4.69
C THR A 35 0.51 0.18 5.85
N THR A 36 -0.71 -0.25 5.56
CA THR A 36 -1.64 -0.73 6.61
C THR A 36 -1.13 -2.02 7.27
N GLN A 37 -0.64 -2.97 6.47
CA GLN A 37 -0.04 -4.20 7.01
C GLN A 37 1.18 -3.88 7.88
N GLU A 38 2.05 -3.00 7.40
CA GLU A 38 3.25 -2.58 8.12
C GLU A 38 2.90 -1.91 9.46
N ILE A 39 1.92 -1.00 9.49
CA ILE A 39 1.44 -0.38 10.73
C ILE A 39 0.93 -1.45 11.71
N ILE A 40 0.08 -2.38 11.24
CA ILE A 40 -0.54 -3.41 12.09
C ILE A 40 0.50 -4.39 12.65
N THR A 41 1.48 -4.77 11.84
CA THR A 41 2.43 -5.85 12.17
C THR A 41 3.76 -5.34 12.71
N GLN A 42 4.09 -4.06 12.48
CA GLN A 42 5.42 -3.48 12.63
C GLN A 42 6.52 -4.23 11.84
N ASP A 43 6.14 -5.02 10.84
CA ASP A 43 7.05 -5.76 9.96
C ASP A 43 7.39 -4.89 8.73
N ASP A 44 8.63 -4.43 8.65
CA ASP A 44 9.14 -3.55 7.60
C ASP A 44 10.02 -4.28 6.56
N ASN A 45 10.08 -5.62 6.59
CA ASN A 45 10.93 -6.42 5.69
C ASN A 45 10.62 -6.19 4.19
N LEU A 46 9.40 -5.75 3.89
CA LEU A 46 8.95 -5.50 2.51
C LEU A 46 9.44 -4.16 1.97
N ARG A 47 9.92 -3.24 2.82
CA ARG A 47 10.44 -1.93 2.40
C ARG A 47 11.72 -2.04 1.57
N SER A 48 12.53 -3.08 1.77
CA SER A 48 13.74 -3.31 0.98
C SER A 48 13.47 -3.95 -0.39
N ILE A 49 12.22 -4.35 -0.66
CA ILE A 49 11.84 -4.96 -1.94
C ILE A 49 11.48 -3.86 -2.93
N PRO A 50 12.09 -3.83 -4.14
CA PRO A 50 11.70 -2.90 -5.20
C PRO A 50 10.19 -2.96 -5.51
N HIS A 51 9.60 -1.83 -5.91
CA HIS A 51 8.14 -1.72 -6.07
C HIS A 51 7.60 -2.66 -7.16
N GLU A 52 8.39 -2.90 -8.20
CA GLU A 52 8.15 -3.85 -9.28
C GLU A 52 8.06 -5.30 -8.79
N ASP A 53 8.81 -5.65 -7.74
CA ASP A 53 8.88 -7.00 -7.17
C ASP A 53 7.93 -7.21 -5.99
N GLN A 54 7.35 -6.13 -5.46
CA GLN A 54 6.35 -6.22 -4.39
C GLN A 54 5.07 -6.89 -4.92
N ASN A 55 4.62 -7.96 -4.27
CA ASN A 55 3.38 -8.66 -4.61
C ASN A 55 2.45 -8.73 -3.40
N LEU A 56 1.17 -8.42 -3.58
CA LEU A 56 0.18 -8.52 -2.51
C LEU A 56 0.00 -9.96 -2.00
N GLY A 57 0.31 -10.97 -2.82
CA GLY A 57 0.37 -12.37 -2.40
C GLY A 57 1.50 -12.68 -1.40
N ASN A 58 2.52 -11.82 -1.31
CA ASN A 58 3.58 -11.95 -0.31
C ASN A 58 3.12 -11.46 1.07
N LEU A 59 2.05 -10.66 1.13
CA LEU A 59 1.40 -10.31 2.39
C LEU A 59 0.69 -11.57 2.89
N GLY A 60 1.35 -12.31 3.78
CA GLY A 60 0.83 -13.56 4.32
C GLY A 60 -0.62 -13.43 4.75
N SER A 61 -1.40 -14.52 4.58
CA SER A 61 -2.85 -14.53 4.84
C SER A 61 -3.22 -14.14 6.29
N LYS A 62 -2.28 -14.25 7.22
CA LYS A 62 -2.46 -13.90 8.63
C LYS A 62 -1.49 -12.80 9.04
N TRP A 63 -1.99 -11.57 9.15
CA TRP A 63 -1.21 -10.47 9.72
C TRP A 63 -1.16 -10.64 11.25
N VAL A 64 0.05 -10.79 11.79
CA VAL A 64 0.26 -10.87 13.24
C VAL A 64 0.35 -9.46 13.78
N LYS A 65 -0.69 -9.02 14.49
CA LYS A 65 -0.73 -7.70 15.11
C LYS A 65 0.41 -7.54 16.14
N HIS A 66 1.16 -6.45 16.04
CA HIS A 66 2.16 -6.11 17.05
C HIS A 66 1.51 -5.70 18.38
N LEU A 67 2.16 -6.04 19.51
CA LEU A 67 1.60 -5.88 20.86
C LEU A 67 1.26 -4.41 21.21
N GLU A 68 2.06 -3.47 20.71
CA GLU A 68 1.91 -2.04 21.03
C GLU A 68 0.85 -1.34 20.17
N ILE A 69 0.38 -1.98 19.11
CA ILE A 69 -0.59 -1.39 18.19
C ILE A 69 -1.98 -1.44 18.83
N LYS A 70 -2.70 -0.32 18.78
CA LYS A 70 -4.10 -0.22 19.15
C LYS A 70 -4.91 -0.06 17.88
N LEU A 71 -5.91 -0.91 17.72
CA LEU A 71 -6.81 -0.90 16.58
C LEU A 71 -8.23 -0.74 17.11
N ASP A 72 -9.04 0.04 16.40
CA ASP A 72 -10.46 0.20 16.72
C ASP A 72 -11.28 -1.04 16.30
N TYR A 73 -10.73 -1.83 15.37
CA TYR A 73 -11.33 -3.05 14.82
C TYR A 73 -10.33 -4.21 14.75
N SER A 74 -10.82 -5.41 14.43
CA SER A 74 -9.96 -6.59 14.26
C SER A 74 -9.10 -6.48 13.00
N VAL A 75 -7.98 -7.20 12.96
CA VAL A 75 -7.10 -7.28 11.78
C VAL A 75 -7.88 -7.77 10.55
N GLU A 76 -8.74 -8.76 10.73
CA GLU A 76 -9.57 -9.35 9.68
C GLU A 76 -10.55 -8.32 9.10
N SER A 77 -11.04 -7.40 9.93
CA SER A 77 -11.93 -6.32 9.48
C SER A 77 -11.20 -5.35 8.55
N TYR A 78 -9.95 -4.99 8.87
CA TYR A 78 -9.11 -4.18 7.98
C TYR A 78 -8.76 -4.92 6.69
N GLN A 79 -8.38 -6.21 6.78
CA GLN A 79 -8.07 -7.03 5.61
C GLN A 79 -9.27 -7.16 4.67
N LEU A 80 -10.48 -7.39 5.22
CA LEU A 80 -11.71 -7.48 4.44
C LEU A 80 -12.03 -6.15 3.75
N MET A 81 -11.98 -5.04 4.49
CA MET A 81 -12.24 -3.70 3.95
C MET A 81 -11.27 -3.35 2.82
N LEU A 82 -9.97 -3.61 3.00
CA LEU A 82 -8.94 -3.34 1.99
C LEU A 82 -9.15 -4.20 0.74
N LYS A 83 -9.53 -5.48 0.91
CA LYS A 83 -9.86 -6.37 -0.21
C LYS A 83 -11.05 -5.83 -1.01
N GLU A 84 -12.17 -5.53 -0.34
CA GLU A 84 -13.37 -5.01 -1.00
C GLU A 84 -13.14 -3.64 -1.65
N TRP A 85 -12.32 -2.79 -1.04
CA TRP A 85 -11.93 -1.50 -1.59
C TRP A 85 -11.08 -1.64 -2.85
N ARG A 86 -10.08 -2.52 -2.84
CA ARG A 86 -9.26 -2.84 -4.00
C ARG A 86 -10.11 -3.39 -5.14
N GLU A 87 -10.93 -4.39 -4.87
CA GLU A 87 -11.79 -5.03 -5.88
C GLU A 87 -12.76 -4.04 -6.54
N ARG A 88 -13.23 -3.02 -5.80
CA ARG A 88 -14.03 -1.93 -6.39
C ARG A 88 -13.22 -1.11 -7.39
N ARG A 89 -12.02 -0.67 -7.00
CA ARG A 89 -11.15 0.15 -7.87
C ARG A 89 -10.62 -0.58 -9.10
N GLU A 90 -10.52 -1.91 -9.07
CA GLU A 90 -10.12 -2.70 -10.24
C GLU A 90 -11.26 -2.83 -11.28
N ARG A 91 -12.51 -2.53 -10.89
CA ARG A 91 -13.67 -2.54 -11.79
C ARG A 91 -14.01 -1.17 -12.39
N ASP A 92 -13.50 -0.11 -11.77
CA ASP A 92 -13.67 1.29 -12.22
C ASP A 92 -12.63 1.64 -13.30
#